data_AF-A0A1L5J5E8-F1
#
_entry.id   AF-A0A1L5J5E8-F1
#
_cell.length_a   1.000
_cell.length_b   1.000
_cell.length_c   1.000
_cell.angle_alpha   90.00
_cell.angle_beta   90.00
_cell.angle_gamma   90.00
#
_symmetry.space_group_name_H-M   'P 1'
#
loop_
_entity.id
_entity.type
_entity.pdbx_description
1 polymer ?
#
loop_
_entity_poly.entity_id
_entity_poly.type
_entity_poly.pdbx_seq_one_letter_code
_entity_poly.pdbx_strand_id
1 'polypeptide(L)'
;AAQFQHDHIVHFYHLHALDWVDIVSALKADTLKTAQLSDNVSNAQVGGSAYFKQVQQRLQTFVDSGQLGPFSNAYWGHTAYKLPPEANLMAAAHYIEALRLQARTARLHAIFGAKNPHLQSLVVGGITAIQDLTPDRIAEFLFITKETQQFIKNVYIPDLLAVASFYKDWGAIGGTTNFLAWGEFPLGDAEPDSLYMPRGLVMKRDLANVTMPDQEKVTEDVSRGWYENGPALQPYKGQTKPLQEDPKYDPADGKYTWFKAPRYESEPCEVGPLARVLVAYAK
;
A
#
# COMPACT_ATOMS: atom_id res chain seq x y z
N ALA A 1 -4.81 -9.07 -9.49
CA ALA A 1 -3.39 -8.77 -9.15
C ALA A 1 -2.90 -7.38 -9.60
N ALA A 2 -3.36 -6.81 -10.73
CA ALA A 2 -2.87 -5.52 -11.22
C ALA A 2 -3.01 -4.35 -10.21
N GLN A 3 -4.19 -4.19 -9.58
CA GLN A 3 -4.38 -3.21 -8.51
C GLN A 3 -3.36 -3.36 -7.38
N PHE A 4 -3.12 -4.57 -6.88
CA PHE A 4 -2.17 -4.80 -5.79
C PHE A 4 -0.76 -4.32 -6.13
N GLN A 5 -0.31 -4.56 -7.36
CA GLN A 5 1.01 -4.11 -7.82
C GLN A 5 1.08 -2.58 -7.91
N HIS A 6 0.08 -1.94 -8.53
CA HIS A 6 0.03 -0.49 -8.67
C HIS A 6 -0.05 0.21 -7.31
N ASP A 7 -1.04 -0.18 -6.50
CA ASP A 7 -1.38 0.44 -5.22
C ASP A 7 -0.22 0.34 -4.23
N HIS A 8 0.39 -0.83 -4.07
CA HIS A 8 1.50 -1.00 -3.12
C HIS A 8 2.77 -0.24 -3.53
N ILE A 9 3.06 -0.12 -4.84
CA ILE A 9 4.16 0.74 -5.32
C ILE A 9 3.85 2.20 -5.01
N VAL A 10 2.63 2.66 -5.32
CA VAL A 10 2.23 4.05 -5.06
C VAL A 10 2.29 4.36 -3.57
N HIS A 11 1.73 3.49 -2.73
CA HIS A 11 1.73 3.64 -1.28
C HIS A 11 3.15 3.71 -0.71
N PHE A 12 4.02 2.76 -1.05
CA PHE A 12 5.37 2.73 -0.52
C PHE A 12 6.13 4.01 -0.85
N TYR A 13 6.19 4.41 -2.12
CA TYR A 13 6.98 5.57 -2.52
C TYR A 13 6.27 6.90 -2.23
N HIS A 14 5.05 7.08 -2.71
CA HIS A 14 4.42 8.41 -2.78
C HIS A 14 3.57 8.77 -1.58
N LEU A 15 3.24 7.81 -0.72
CA LEU A 15 2.53 8.06 0.53
C LEU A 15 3.43 7.87 1.75
N HIS A 16 4.26 6.83 1.77
CA HIS A 16 4.95 6.42 2.99
C HIS A 16 6.46 6.72 3.01
N ALA A 17 7.16 6.73 1.88
CA ALA A 17 8.63 6.82 1.87
C ALA A 17 9.14 8.10 2.54
N LEU A 18 8.42 9.21 2.43
CA LEU A 18 8.83 10.50 3.00
C LEU A 18 8.76 10.53 4.54
N ASP A 19 8.15 9.53 5.18
CA ASP A 19 8.27 9.36 6.65
C ASP A 19 9.66 8.82 7.04
N TRP A 20 10.37 8.20 6.11
CA TRP A 20 11.64 7.49 6.33
C TRP A 20 12.83 8.10 5.59
N VAL A 21 12.57 8.84 4.51
CA VAL A 21 13.55 9.40 3.58
C VAL A 21 13.56 10.92 3.69
N ASP A 22 14.71 11.49 4.04
CA ASP A 22 14.94 12.93 4.09
C ASP A 22 15.51 13.43 2.75
N ILE A 23 14.65 14.03 1.93
CA ILE A 23 15.04 14.52 0.59
C ILE A 23 15.99 15.73 0.63
N VAL A 24 16.00 16.50 1.74
CA VAL A 24 16.94 17.62 1.91
C VAL A 24 18.31 17.07 2.27
N SER A 25 18.35 16.03 3.10
CA SER A 25 19.60 15.31 3.39
C SER A 25 20.20 14.67 2.13
N ALA A 26 19.40 14.28 1.13
CA ALA A 26 19.90 13.74 -0.15
C ALA A 26 20.81 14.71 -0.92
N LEU A 27 20.66 16.03 -0.72
CA LEU A 27 21.50 17.05 -1.35
C LEU A 27 22.96 17.00 -0.86
N LYS A 28 23.20 16.38 0.30
CA LYS A 28 24.53 16.23 0.89
C LYS A 28 25.24 14.93 0.48
N ALA A 29 24.60 14.09 -0.32
CA ALA A 29 25.09 12.77 -0.67
C ALA A 29 26.29 12.81 -1.61
N ASP A 30 27.23 11.89 -1.41
CA ASP A 30 28.24 11.56 -2.40
C ASP A 30 27.61 10.63 -3.47
N THR A 31 27.58 11.09 -4.72
CA THR A 31 26.89 10.38 -5.81
C THR A 31 27.61 9.09 -6.21
N LEU A 32 28.94 8.99 -6.00
CA LEU A 32 29.68 7.75 -6.24
C LEU A 32 29.37 6.73 -5.16
N LYS A 33 29.32 7.14 -3.89
CA LYS A 33 28.93 6.24 -2.80
C LYS A 33 27.46 5.84 -2.89
N THR A 34 26.59 6.73 -3.34
CA THR A 34 25.18 6.42 -3.63
C THR A 34 25.08 5.35 -4.70
N ALA A 35 25.88 5.47 -5.78
CA ALA A 35 25.94 4.45 -6.82
C ALA A 35 26.41 3.09 -6.29
N GLN A 36 27.50 3.07 -5.51
CA GLN A 36 28.00 1.84 -4.89
C GLN A 36 26.98 1.21 -3.95
N LEU A 37 26.25 2.01 -3.16
CA LEU A 37 25.17 1.53 -2.32
C LEU A 37 24.08 0.89 -3.17
N SER A 38 23.60 1.60 -4.21
CA SER A 38 22.57 1.12 -5.13
C SER A 38 22.97 -0.20 -5.78
N ASP A 39 24.20 -0.32 -6.30
CA ASP A 39 24.69 -1.53 -6.97
C ASP A 39 24.79 -2.74 -6.01
N ASN A 40 24.99 -2.48 -4.71
CA ASN A 40 25.07 -3.53 -3.69
C ASN A 40 23.70 -4.03 -3.22
N VAL A 41 22.68 -3.18 -3.24
CA VAL A 41 21.36 -3.50 -2.67
C VAL A 41 20.32 -3.80 -3.74
N SER A 42 20.43 -3.18 -4.91
CA SER A 42 19.43 -3.15 -5.96
C SER A 42 20.02 -3.61 -7.30
N ASN A 43 19.17 -4.21 -8.13
CA ASN A 43 19.48 -4.53 -9.53
C ASN A 43 18.70 -3.59 -10.48
N ALA A 44 18.54 -2.32 -10.09
CA ALA A 44 17.86 -1.31 -10.88
C ALA A 44 18.54 -1.15 -12.25
N GLN A 45 17.73 -0.92 -13.30
CA GLN A 45 18.27 -0.69 -14.65
C GLN A 45 18.91 0.70 -14.79
N VAL A 46 18.49 1.65 -13.96
CA VAL A 46 19.04 3.01 -13.90
C VAL A 46 19.82 3.15 -12.61
N GLY A 47 20.99 3.79 -12.68
CA GLY A 47 21.93 3.87 -11.58
C GLY A 47 23.25 4.50 -12.01
N GLY A 48 24.27 4.34 -11.17
CA GLY A 48 25.59 4.92 -11.42
C GLY A 48 25.71 6.40 -11.01
N SER A 49 26.95 6.83 -10.79
CA SER A 49 27.22 8.15 -10.19
C SER A 49 26.69 9.31 -11.04
N ALA A 50 26.75 9.20 -12.37
CA ALA A 50 26.22 10.22 -13.28
C ALA A 50 24.70 10.39 -13.16
N TYR A 51 23.95 9.28 -13.04
CA TYR A 51 22.50 9.31 -12.84
C TYR A 51 22.14 9.96 -11.50
N PHE A 52 22.77 9.52 -10.41
CA PHE A 52 22.51 10.11 -9.08
C PHE A 52 22.90 11.58 -9.01
N LYS A 53 23.94 12.02 -9.73
CA LYS A 53 24.27 13.43 -9.87
C LYS A 53 23.18 14.23 -10.59
N GLN A 54 22.58 13.68 -11.65
CA GLN A 54 21.46 14.34 -12.33
C GLN A 54 20.23 14.45 -11.43
N VAL A 55 19.91 13.39 -10.68
CA VAL A 55 18.81 13.41 -9.69
C VAL A 55 19.09 14.45 -8.61
N GLN A 56 20.29 14.45 -8.03
CA GLN A 56 20.68 15.41 -7.01
C GLN A 56 20.62 16.86 -7.51
N GLN A 57 21.09 17.13 -8.74
CA GLN A 57 20.99 18.45 -9.35
C GLN A 57 19.53 18.86 -9.55
N ARG A 58 18.66 17.95 -9.99
CA ARG A 58 17.23 18.21 -10.14
C ARG A 58 16.57 18.55 -8.80
N LEU A 59 16.91 17.82 -7.73
CA LEU A 59 16.46 18.12 -6.37
C LEU A 59 17.00 19.48 -5.90
N GLN A 60 18.28 19.77 -6.15
CA GLN A 60 18.90 21.04 -5.79
C GLN A 60 18.19 22.22 -6.47
N THR A 61 17.98 22.15 -7.79
CA THR A 61 17.24 23.18 -8.52
C THR A 61 15.83 23.36 -7.98
N PHE A 62 15.15 22.26 -7.62
CA PHE A 62 13.82 22.32 -7.02
C PHE A 62 13.85 23.04 -5.66
N VAL A 63 14.85 22.76 -4.82
CA VAL A 63 15.02 23.42 -3.52
C VAL A 63 15.41 24.89 -3.67
N ASP A 64 16.36 25.20 -4.54
CA ASP A 64 16.85 26.56 -4.82
C ASP A 64 15.75 27.48 -5.38
N SER A 65 14.73 26.91 -6.03
CA SER A 65 13.59 27.68 -6.52
C SER A 65 12.76 28.33 -5.39
N GLY A 66 12.88 27.84 -4.16
CA GLY A 66 12.01 28.22 -3.04
C GLY A 66 10.56 27.73 -3.16
N GLN A 67 10.21 27.02 -4.24
CA GLN A 67 8.87 26.51 -4.52
C GLN A 67 8.79 25.00 -4.27
N LEU A 68 8.92 24.62 -2.99
CA LEU A 68 9.01 23.21 -2.58
C LEU A 68 7.72 22.39 -2.76
N GLY A 69 6.59 23.03 -3.09
CA GLY A 69 5.31 22.36 -3.35
C GLY A 69 4.95 21.34 -2.26
N PRO A 70 4.75 20.06 -2.60
CA PRO A 70 4.39 19.01 -1.63
C PRO A 70 5.47 18.74 -0.58
N PHE A 71 6.70 19.24 -0.77
CA PHE A 71 7.82 19.07 0.16
C PHE A 71 8.03 20.28 1.08
N SER A 72 7.17 21.30 1.00
CA SER A 72 7.23 22.46 1.88
C SER A 72 6.75 22.11 3.30
N ASN A 73 7.41 22.66 4.33
CA ASN A 73 7.05 22.49 5.75
C ASN A 73 6.88 21.03 6.22
N ALA A 74 7.57 20.09 5.57
CA ALA A 74 7.68 18.71 6.03
C ALA A 74 8.78 18.57 7.11
N TYR A 75 8.98 17.35 7.60
CA TYR A 75 9.79 17.06 8.80
C TYR A 75 11.31 17.01 8.56
N TRP A 76 11.82 17.62 7.49
CA TRP A 76 13.24 17.51 7.10
C TRP A 76 14.20 17.85 8.24
N GLY A 77 15.22 17.02 8.45
CA GLY A 77 16.16 17.13 9.56
C GLY A 77 15.66 16.63 10.92
N HIS A 78 14.43 16.11 11.01
CA HIS A 78 13.91 15.53 12.25
C HIS A 78 14.79 14.36 12.73
N THR A 79 15.00 14.25 14.04
CA THR A 79 15.92 13.26 14.65
C THR A 79 15.48 11.81 14.46
N ALA A 80 14.23 11.57 14.07
CA ALA A 80 13.74 10.25 13.72
C ALA A 80 14.28 9.76 12.38
N TYR A 81 14.67 10.63 11.43
CA TYR A 81 15.33 10.17 10.20
C TYR A 81 16.71 9.58 10.53
N LYS A 82 16.95 8.35 10.07
CA LYS A 82 18.18 7.59 10.33
C LYS A 82 19.00 7.29 9.08
N LEU A 83 18.43 7.49 7.89
CA LEU A 83 19.13 7.21 6.64
C LEU A 83 20.30 8.17 6.43
N PRO A 84 21.48 7.68 5.99
CA PRO A 84 22.56 8.54 5.53
C PRO A 84 22.15 9.28 4.24
N PRO A 85 22.80 10.41 3.91
CA PRO A 85 22.56 11.15 2.68
C PRO A 85 22.51 10.28 1.42
N GLU A 86 23.43 9.31 1.29
CA GLU A 86 23.51 8.40 0.14
C GLU A 86 22.26 7.52 0.00
N ALA A 87 21.77 6.96 1.11
CA ALA A 87 20.53 6.17 1.08
C ALA A 87 19.31 7.05 0.77
N ASN A 88 19.30 8.29 1.28
CA ASN A 88 18.24 9.25 0.95
C ASN A 88 18.22 9.61 -0.54
N LEU A 89 19.39 9.83 -1.16
CA LEU A 89 19.47 10.14 -2.60
C LEU A 89 19.05 8.95 -3.46
N MET A 90 19.44 7.73 -3.07
CA MET A 90 18.98 6.50 -3.74
C MET A 90 17.46 6.38 -3.70
N ALA A 91 16.86 6.45 -2.50
CA ALA A 91 15.41 6.33 -2.33
C ALA A 91 14.64 7.48 -3.02
N ALA A 92 15.18 8.70 -3.01
CA ALA A 92 14.58 9.84 -3.74
C ALA A 92 14.61 9.62 -5.26
N ALA A 93 15.68 9.01 -5.80
CA ALA A 93 15.71 8.63 -7.21
C ALA A 93 14.64 7.59 -7.54
N HIS A 94 14.53 6.53 -6.73
CA HIS A 94 13.53 5.48 -6.92
C HIS A 94 12.09 5.97 -6.73
N TYR A 95 11.84 6.94 -5.84
CA TYR A 95 10.57 7.67 -5.74
C TYR A 95 10.18 8.29 -7.10
N ILE A 96 11.11 8.97 -7.77
CA ILE A 96 10.85 9.61 -9.07
C ILE A 96 10.62 8.56 -10.17
N GLU A 97 11.35 7.45 -10.16
CA GLU A 97 11.13 6.36 -11.12
C GLU A 97 9.78 5.65 -10.88
N ALA A 98 9.39 5.43 -9.63
CA ALA A 98 8.10 4.86 -9.26
C ALA A 98 6.94 5.72 -9.77
N LEU A 99 7.07 7.06 -9.76
CA LEU A 99 6.04 7.97 -10.28
C LEU A 99 5.77 7.77 -11.77
N ARG A 100 6.81 7.46 -12.56
CA ARG A 100 6.70 7.16 -13.99
C ARG A 100 6.15 5.76 -14.21
N LEU A 101 6.67 4.79 -13.46
CA LEU A 101 6.26 3.40 -13.59
C LEU A 101 4.79 3.21 -13.26
N GLN A 102 4.29 3.81 -12.17
CA GLN A 102 2.91 3.60 -11.74
C GLN A 102 1.89 4.00 -12.83
N ALA A 103 2.18 5.05 -13.60
CA ALA A 103 1.33 5.47 -14.72
C ALA A 103 1.31 4.42 -15.84
N ARG A 104 2.42 3.70 -16.06
CA ARG A 104 2.48 2.56 -16.97
C ARG A 104 1.74 1.35 -16.38
N THR A 105 1.95 1.03 -15.11
CA THR A 105 1.28 -0.09 -14.42
C THR A 105 -0.24 0.08 -14.39
N ALA A 106 -0.76 1.30 -14.22
CA ALA A 106 -2.20 1.58 -14.25
C ALA A 106 -2.87 1.17 -15.57
N ARG A 107 -2.11 1.10 -16.68
CA ARG A 107 -2.61 0.64 -18.00
C ARG A 107 -3.01 -0.83 -18.00
N LEU A 108 -2.50 -1.65 -17.07
CA LEU A 108 -2.94 -3.04 -16.90
C LEU A 108 -4.46 -3.12 -16.70
N HIS A 109 -5.04 -2.17 -15.95
CA HIS A 109 -6.50 -2.07 -15.84
C HIS A 109 -7.15 -1.55 -17.11
N ALA A 110 -6.56 -0.59 -17.81
CA ALA A 110 -7.17 -0.02 -19.00
C ALA A 110 -7.31 -1.03 -20.14
N ILE A 111 -6.35 -1.96 -20.30
CA ILE A 111 -6.36 -2.98 -21.38
C ILE A 111 -7.65 -3.82 -21.38
N PHE A 112 -8.07 -4.32 -20.21
CA PHE A 112 -9.27 -5.17 -20.07
C PHE A 112 -10.40 -4.51 -19.27
N GLY A 113 -10.24 -3.23 -18.90
CA GLY A 113 -11.12 -2.47 -18.04
C GLY A 113 -11.56 -1.13 -18.60
N ALA A 114 -11.18 -0.83 -19.85
CA ALA A 114 -11.37 0.43 -20.58
C ALA A 114 -10.61 1.64 -20.01
N LYS A 115 -10.57 1.82 -18.69
CA LYS A 115 -9.90 2.95 -18.05
C LYS A 115 -9.42 2.65 -16.63
N ASN A 116 -8.52 3.48 -16.15
CA ASN A 116 -8.11 3.58 -14.76
C ASN A 116 -7.96 5.08 -14.41
N PRO A 117 -8.56 5.57 -13.31
CA PRO A 117 -9.36 4.85 -12.30
C PRO A 117 -10.78 4.43 -12.74
N HIS A 118 -11.41 3.57 -11.93
CA HIS A 118 -12.78 3.06 -12.08
C HIS A 118 -13.05 2.33 -13.40
N LEU A 119 -12.47 1.14 -13.57
CA LEU A 119 -12.72 0.26 -14.71
C LEU A 119 -14.22 0.03 -14.97
N GLN A 120 -14.58 -0.16 -16.24
CA GLN A 120 -15.98 -0.29 -16.70
C GLN A 120 -16.25 -1.61 -17.43
N SER A 121 -15.40 -2.62 -17.23
CA SER A 121 -15.58 -3.92 -17.88
C SER A 121 -16.37 -4.93 -17.06
N LEU A 122 -16.61 -4.68 -15.77
CA LEU A 122 -17.35 -5.63 -14.92
C LEU A 122 -18.85 -5.55 -15.20
N VAL A 123 -19.47 -6.72 -15.31
CA VAL A 123 -20.92 -6.89 -15.35
C VAL A 123 -21.29 -8.09 -14.49
N VAL A 124 -22.50 -8.13 -13.94
CA VAL A 124 -23.00 -9.34 -13.26
C VAL A 124 -22.96 -10.50 -14.26
N GLY A 125 -22.17 -11.53 -13.95
CA GLY A 125 -21.93 -12.69 -14.82
C GLY A 125 -20.59 -12.69 -15.57
N GLY A 126 -19.76 -11.65 -15.49
CA GLY A 126 -18.41 -11.68 -16.05
C GLY A 126 -17.83 -10.31 -16.44
N ILE A 127 -17.25 -10.24 -17.64
CA ILE A 127 -16.63 -9.04 -18.18
C ILE A 127 -17.13 -8.71 -19.60
N THR A 128 -17.06 -7.44 -19.99
CA THR A 128 -17.47 -6.95 -21.32
C THR A 128 -16.33 -6.96 -22.35
N ALA A 129 -15.06 -7.05 -21.90
CA ALA A 129 -13.86 -6.93 -22.75
C ALA A 129 -13.52 -8.22 -23.54
N ILE A 130 -14.54 -8.98 -23.99
CA ILE A 130 -14.35 -10.28 -24.65
C ILE A 130 -13.65 -10.15 -26.00
N GLN A 131 -13.96 -9.10 -26.77
CA GLN A 131 -13.33 -8.84 -28.07
C GLN A 131 -11.87 -8.38 -27.94
N ASP A 132 -11.46 -7.88 -26.77
CA ASP A 132 -10.10 -7.43 -26.50
C ASP A 132 -9.17 -8.57 -26.06
N LEU A 133 -9.67 -9.82 -25.97
CA LEU A 133 -8.84 -11.01 -25.71
C LEU A 133 -8.05 -11.45 -26.95
N THR A 134 -7.38 -10.51 -27.60
CA THR A 134 -6.52 -10.73 -28.76
C THR A 134 -5.07 -10.99 -28.35
N PRO A 135 -4.27 -11.69 -29.17
CA PRO A 135 -2.85 -11.92 -28.88
C PRO A 135 -2.07 -10.63 -28.56
N ASP A 136 -2.35 -9.54 -29.29
CA ASP A 136 -1.65 -8.27 -29.11
C ASP A 136 -1.96 -7.62 -27.75
N ARG A 137 -3.23 -7.62 -27.32
CA ARG A 137 -3.63 -7.09 -26.01
C ARG A 137 -3.11 -7.93 -24.85
N ILE A 138 -3.12 -9.25 -25.01
CA ILE A 138 -2.56 -10.18 -24.02
C ILE A 138 -1.04 -9.97 -23.92
N ALA A 139 -0.35 -9.79 -25.05
CA ALA A 139 1.08 -9.49 -25.07
C ALA A 139 1.38 -8.14 -24.40
N GLU A 140 0.60 -7.09 -24.71
CA GLU A 140 0.71 -5.77 -24.07
C GLU A 140 0.58 -5.88 -22.54
N PHE A 141 -0.45 -6.58 -22.06
CA PHE A 141 -0.67 -6.82 -20.63
C PHE A 141 0.51 -7.59 -20.00
N LEU A 142 1.01 -8.63 -20.67
CA LEU A 142 2.12 -9.43 -20.19
C LEU A 142 3.41 -8.62 -20.08
N PHE A 143 3.74 -7.79 -21.07
CA PHE A 143 4.96 -6.98 -21.04
C PHE A 143 4.93 -5.91 -19.97
N ILE A 144 3.81 -5.20 -19.80
CA ILE A 144 3.66 -4.22 -18.72
C ILE A 144 3.71 -4.92 -17.35
N THR A 145 3.13 -6.12 -17.23
CA THR A 145 3.21 -6.92 -16.00
C THR A 145 4.66 -7.29 -15.69
N LYS A 146 5.43 -7.76 -16.68
CA LYS A 146 6.85 -8.10 -16.49
C LYS A 146 7.68 -6.87 -16.11
N GLU A 147 7.49 -5.75 -16.79
CA GLU A 147 8.14 -4.47 -16.47
C GLU A 147 7.87 -4.06 -15.01
N THR A 148 6.60 -4.11 -14.59
CA THR A 148 6.18 -3.79 -13.23
C THR A 148 6.82 -4.74 -12.21
N GLN A 149 6.78 -6.06 -12.47
CA GLN A 149 7.37 -7.05 -11.58
C GLN A 149 8.90 -6.94 -11.51
N GLN A 150 9.57 -6.54 -12.59
CA GLN A 150 11.00 -6.31 -12.59
C GLN A 150 11.37 -5.14 -11.69
N PHE A 151 10.60 -4.05 -11.72
CA PHE A 151 10.78 -2.96 -10.78
C PHE A 151 10.49 -3.38 -9.33
N ILE A 152 9.43 -4.16 -9.09
CA ILE A 152 9.13 -4.66 -7.73
C ILE A 152 10.32 -5.45 -7.18
N LYS A 153 10.84 -6.41 -7.96
CA LYS A 153 11.92 -7.31 -7.57
C LYS A 153 13.25 -6.59 -7.40
N ASN A 154 13.54 -5.64 -8.28
CA ASN A 154 14.87 -5.04 -8.36
C ASN A 154 14.98 -3.68 -7.67
N VAL A 155 13.86 -3.01 -7.36
CA VAL A 155 13.85 -1.66 -6.77
C VAL A 155 13.02 -1.65 -5.49
N TYR A 156 11.72 -1.94 -5.56
CA TYR A 156 10.82 -1.83 -4.38
C TYR A 156 11.24 -2.73 -3.20
N ILE A 157 11.39 -4.04 -3.42
CA ILE A 157 11.76 -4.95 -2.32
C ILE A 157 13.17 -4.64 -1.78
N PRO A 158 14.20 -4.43 -2.62
CA PRO A 158 15.49 -3.92 -2.18
C PRO A 158 15.45 -2.66 -1.33
N ASP A 159 14.72 -1.63 -1.77
CA ASP A 159 14.58 -0.38 -1.03
C ASP A 159 13.90 -0.59 0.32
N LEU A 160 12.83 -1.38 0.35
CA LEU A 160 12.14 -1.72 1.60
C LEU A 160 13.10 -2.39 2.59
N LEU A 161 13.90 -3.36 2.15
CA LEU A 161 14.87 -4.05 3.00
C LEU A 161 16.02 -3.12 3.44
N ALA A 162 16.53 -2.29 2.52
CA ALA A 162 17.59 -1.34 2.79
C ALA A 162 17.12 -0.30 3.83
N VAL A 163 15.96 0.33 3.61
CA VAL A 163 15.37 1.31 4.54
C VAL A 163 15.10 0.65 5.89
N ALA A 164 14.41 -0.49 5.93
CA ALA A 164 14.08 -1.19 7.17
C ALA A 164 15.31 -1.54 8.02
N SER A 165 16.48 -1.78 7.39
CA SER A 165 17.72 -2.07 8.10
C SER A 165 18.20 -0.94 9.03
N PHE A 166 17.83 0.32 8.74
CA PHE A 166 18.15 1.50 9.56
C PHE A 166 17.11 1.78 10.66
N TYR A 167 15.95 1.12 10.61
CA TYR A 167 14.79 1.38 11.47
C TYR A 167 14.31 0.12 12.19
N LYS A 168 15.22 -0.77 12.59
CA LYS A 168 14.88 -2.07 13.19
C LYS A 168 14.07 -1.94 14.49
N ASP A 169 14.29 -0.86 15.24
CA ASP A 169 13.55 -0.51 16.46
C ASP A 169 12.06 -0.28 16.21
N TRP A 170 11.68 0.17 15.01
CA TRP A 170 10.27 0.33 14.63
C TRP A 170 9.52 -1.00 14.55
N GLY A 171 10.22 -2.15 14.44
CA GLY A 171 9.60 -3.47 14.54
C GLY A 171 8.93 -3.75 15.89
N ALA A 172 9.24 -2.95 16.93
CA ALA A 172 8.61 -3.03 18.25
C ALA A 172 7.49 -1.99 18.45
N ILE A 173 7.18 -1.16 17.46
CA ILE A 173 6.25 -0.04 17.56
C ILE A 173 4.99 -0.31 16.72
N GLY A 174 3.82 -0.17 17.33
CA GLY A 174 2.53 -0.41 16.69
C GLY A 174 2.06 -1.87 16.75
N GLY A 175 0.84 -2.11 16.26
CA GLY A 175 0.27 -3.44 16.08
C GLY A 175 -1.02 -3.70 16.87
N THR A 176 -1.66 -4.82 16.52
CA THR A 176 -2.91 -5.30 17.11
C THR A 176 -2.74 -6.69 17.73
N THR A 177 -3.82 -7.29 18.24
CA THR A 177 -3.86 -8.68 18.73
C THR A 177 -4.58 -9.64 17.80
N ASN A 178 -5.55 -9.18 16.99
CA ASN A 178 -6.38 -10.04 16.15
C ASN A 178 -6.25 -9.65 14.67
N PHE A 179 -6.12 -10.63 13.78
CA PHE A 179 -5.94 -10.43 12.34
C PHE A 179 -6.97 -11.21 11.55
N LEU A 180 -7.55 -10.59 10.52
CA LEU A 180 -8.58 -11.20 9.68
C LEU A 180 -8.24 -11.05 8.19
N ALA A 181 -8.36 -12.16 7.45
CA ALA A 181 -8.27 -12.17 6.00
C ALA A 181 -9.38 -13.04 5.40
N TRP A 182 -10.13 -12.52 4.42
CA TRP A 182 -11.19 -13.25 3.73
C TRP A 182 -10.71 -14.14 2.59
N GLY A 183 -9.42 -14.07 2.26
CA GLY A 183 -8.82 -14.72 1.09
C GLY A 183 -9.16 -14.01 -0.22
N GLU A 184 -8.44 -14.36 -1.29
CA GLU A 184 -8.56 -13.73 -2.62
C GLU A 184 -7.95 -14.63 -3.71
N PHE A 185 -8.25 -14.32 -4.97
CA PHE A 185 -7.80 -14.99 -6.19
C PHE A 185 -8.25 -16.46 -6.25
N PRO A 186 -9.57 -16.71 -6.44
CA PRO A 186 -10.09 -18.06 -6.63
C PRO A 186 -9.46 -18.71 -7.86
N LEU A 187 -8.97 -19.94 -7.67
CA LEU A 187 -8.41 -20.79 -8.73
C LEU A 187 -9.44 -21.77 -9.32
N GLY A 188 -10.65 -21.79 -8.75
CA GLY A 188 -11.78 -22.62 -9.15
C GLY A 188 -12.99 -22.37 -8.25
N ASP A 189 -14.08 -23.11 -8.46
CA ASP A 189 -15.39 -22.81 -7.85
C ASP A 189 -15.51 -23.22 -6.37
N ALA A 190 -14.57 -24.02 -5.85
CA ALA A 190 -14.59 -24.55 -4.50
C ALA A 190 -14.07 -23.52 -3.47
N GLU A 191 -14.72 -22.38 -3.32
CA GLU A 191 -14.34 -21.37 -2.34
C GLU A 191 -14.81 -21.74 -0.91
N PRO A 192 -14.01 -21.47 0.14
CA PRO A 192 -12.74 -20.74 0.13
C PRO A 192 -11.48 -21.59 -0.15
N ASP A 193 -11.61 -22.90 -0.34
CA ASP A 193 -10.47 -23.83 -0.49
C ASP A 193 -9.66 -23.58 -1.77
N SER A 194 -10.29 -23.02 -2.80
CA SER A 194 -9.67 -22.67 -4.08
C SER A 194 -8.93 -21.32 -4.07
N LEU A 195 -8.97 -20.55 -2.99
CA LEU A 195 -8.38 -19.21 -2.93
C LEU A 195 -6.84 -19.30 -2.86
N TYR A 196 -6.14 -18.67 -3.82
CA TYR A 196 -4.67 -18.61 -3.80
C TYR A 196 -4.15 -17.81 -2.59
N MET A 197 -4.81 -16.71 -2.22
CA MET A 197 -4.58 -16.07 -0.94
C MET A 197 -5.54 -16.66 0.09
N PRO A 198 -5.04 -17.29 1.17
CA PRO A 198 -5.89 -18.02 2.08
C PRO A 198 -6.79 -17.11 2.94
N ARG A 199 -7.99 -17.63 3.23
CA ARG A 199 -8.88 -17.11 4.26
C ARG A 199 -8.48 -17.61 5.65
N GLY A 200 -8.57 -16.76 6.66
CA GLY A 200 -8.28 -17.12 8.05
C GLY A 200 -8.46 -15.99 9.06
N LEU A 201 -8.60 -16.39 10.32
CA LEU A 201 -8.70 -15.54 11.50
C LEU A 201 -7.62 -15.95 12.51
N VAL A 202 -6.80 -14.99 12.90
CA VAL A 202 -5.80 -15.13 13.98
C VAL A 202 -6.31 -14.33 15.16
N MET A 203 -6.62 -14.99 16.28
CA MET A 203 -7.03 -14.31 17.52
C MET A 203 -5.88 -14.31 18.52
N LYS A 204 -5.71 -13.21 19.25
CA LYS A 204 -4.71 -13.08 20.33
C LYS A 204 -3.28 -13.45 19.90
N ARG A 205 -2.95 -13.19 18.63
CA ARG A 205 -1.67 -13.53 17.98
C ARG A 205 -1.34 -15.02 17.98
N ASP A 206 -2.33 -15.89 18.13
CA ASP A 206 -2.15 -17.34 18.12
C ASP A 206 -2.12 -17.87 16.68
N LEU A 207 -0.92 -17.94 16.12
CA LEU A 207 -0.68 -18.50 14.78
C LEU A 207 -0.80 -20.03 14.73
N ALA A 208 -0.82 -20.73 15.87
CA ALA A 208 -0.98 -22.17 15.89
C ALA A 208 -2.45 -22.58 15.71
N ASN A 209 -3.40 -21.69 16.03
CA ASN A 209 -4.83 -21.97 16.03
C ASN A 209 -5.61 -21.01 15.10
N VAL A 210 -5.18 -20.91 13.84
CA VAL A 210 -5.91 -20.12 12.83
C VAL A 210 -7.23 -20.81 12.48
N THR A 211 -8.33 -20.08 12.61
CA THR A 211 -9.67 -20.59 12.31
C THR A 211 -10.24 -20.00 11.03
N MET A 212 -11.28 -20.64 10.48
CA MET A 212 -12.00 -20.11 9.33
C MET A 212 -13.05 -19.10 9.80
N PRO A 213 -12.96 -17.82 9.39
CA PRO A 213 -13.95 -16.82 9.77
C PRO A 213 -15.28 -17.03 9.06
N ASP A 214 -16.37 -16.67 9.75
CA ASP A 214 -17.74 -16.68 9.25
C ASP A 214 -18.26 -15.24 9.09
N GLN A 215 -18.73 -14.89 7.90
CA GLN A 215 -19.23 -13.56 7.57
C GLN A 215 -20.43 -13.13 8.42
N GLU A 216 -21.24 -14.08 8.90
CA GLU A 216 -22.42 -13.79 9.73
C GLU A 216 -22.04 -13.23 11.11
N LYS A 217 -20.78 -13.39 11.51
CA LYS A 217 -20.22 -12.89 12.77
C LYS A 217 -19.68 -11.46 12.70
N VAL A 218 -19.69 -10.85 11.51
CA VAL A 218 -19.29 -9.44 11.33
C VAL A 218 -20.42 -8.53 11.74
N THR A 219 -20.13 -7.53 12.58
CA THR A 219 -21.07 -6.46 12.94
C THR A 219 -20.42 -5.10 12.80
N GLU A 220 -21.20 -4.07 12.50
CA GLU A 220 -20.75 -2.67 12.51
C GLU A 220 -21.38 -1.91 13.67
N ASP A 221 -20.55 -1.37 14.56
CA ASP A 221 -20.98 -0.50 15.65
C ASP A 221 -20.93 0.98 15.23
N VAL A 222 -21.91 1.78 15.66
CA VAL A 222 -22.00 3.22 15.35
C VAL A 222 -22.05 4.11 16.59
N SER A 223 -21.83 3.56 17.79
CA SER A 223 -21.87 4.29 19.06
C SER A 223 -20.99 5.54 19.03
N ARG A 224 -19.78 5.43 18.47
CA ARG A 224 -18.78 6.50 18.30
C ARG A 224 -18.79 7.19 16.93
N GLY A 225 -19.63 6.73 16.00
CA GLY A 225 -19.75 7.30 14.66
C GLY A 225 -20.86 8.35 14.57
N TRP A 226 -20.75 9.28 13.64
CA TRP A 226 -21.74 10.35 13.38
C TRP A 226 -23.01 9.84 12.66
N TYR A 227 -23.62 8.83 13.26
CA TYR A 227 -24.87 8.20 12.85
C TYR A 227 -25.87 8.21 14.01
N GLU A 228 -27.15 8.05 13.68
CA GLU A 228 -28.20 7.77 14.66
C GLU A 228 -27.81 6.58 15.55
N ASN A 229 -28.15 6.66 16.83
CA ASN A 229 -27.84 5.60 17.79
C ASN A 229 -28.61 4.32 17.45
N GLY A 230 -27.95 3.18 17.62
CA GLY A 230 -28.52 1.86 17.37
C GLY A 230 -27.59 0.75 17.85
N PRO A 231 -28.05 -0.50 17.86
CA PRO A 231 -27.21 -1.64 18.18
C PRO A 231 -26.14 -1.85 17.10
N ALA A 232 -25.10 -2.63 17.41
CA ALA A 232 -24.21 -3.17 16.39
C ALA A 232 -25.00 -4.11 15.46
N LEU A 233 -24.87 -3.93 14.15
CA LEU A 233 -25.67 -4.64 13.16
C LEU A 233 -24.80 -5.42 12.19
N GLN A 234 -25.24 -6.62 11.83
CA GLN A 234 -24.67 -7.39 10.73
C GLN A 234 -24.96 -6.65 9.40
N PRO A 235 -24.02 -6.59 8.44
CA PRO A 235 -24.15 -5.76 7.23
C PRO A 235 -25.44 -5.94 6.39
N TYR A 236 -26.00 -7.15 6.26
CA TYR A 236 -27.28 -7.38 5.56
C TYR A 236 -28.48 -6.72 6.23
N LYS A 237 -28.37 -6.43 7.53
CA LYS A 237 -29.36 -5.67 8.33
C LYS A 237 -28.85 -4.26 8.66
N GLY A 238 -27.71 -3.87 8.10
CA GLY A 238 -27.02 -2.62 8.41
C GLY A 238 -27.84 -1.40 8.01
N GLN A 239 -27.64 -0.32 8.76
CA GLN A 239 -28.23 0.98 8.48
C GLN A 239 -27.14 2.04 8.35
N THR A 240 -27.38 3.03 7.50
CA THR A 240 -26.51 4.20 7.34
C THR A 240 -27.40 5.43 7.42
N LYS A 241 -27.58 5.94 8.65
CA LYS A 241 -28.38 7.12 8.95
C LYS A 241 -27.50 8.20 9.58
N PRO A 242 -26.88 9.08 8.77
CA PRO A 242 -26.05 10.17 9.27
C PRO A 242 -26.84 11.09 10.21
N LEU A 243 -26.16 11.67 11.19
CA LEU A 243 -26.72 12.80 11.94
C LEU A 243 -27.05 13.94 10.98
N GLN A 244 -28.23 14.56 11.16
CA GLN A 244 -28.70 15.65 10.31
C GLN A 244 -28.03 16.98 10.65
N GLU A 245 -27.66 17.15 11.92
CA GLU A 245 -26.90 18.30 12.40
C GLU A 245 -25.39 18.11 12.17
N ASP A 246 -24.66 19.24 12.03
CA ASP A 246 -23.21 19.21 11.93
C ASP A 246 -22.62 18.63 13.21
N PRO A 247 -21.97 17.46 13.17
CA PRO A 247 -21.65 16.75 14.38
C PRO A 247 -20.44 17.38 15.07
N LYS A 248 -20.58 17.62 16.39
CA LYS A 248 -19.45 18.06 17.21
C LYS A 248 -18.42 16.94 17.33
N TYR A 249 -17.15 17.26 17.04
CA TYR A 249 -16.02 16.35 17.27
C TYR A 249 -15.75 16.21 18.77
N ASP A 250 -16.01 15.02 19.31
CA ASP A 250 -15.77 14.68 20.73
C ASP A 250 -15.13 13.28 20.85
N PRO A 251 -13.79 13.20 20.82
CA PRO A 251 -13.06 11.94 20.87
C PRO A 251 -12.94 11.34 22.29
N ALA A 252 -13.22 12.12 23.34
CA ALA A 252 -13.09 11.64 24.72
C ALA A 252 -14.25 10.71 25.07
N ASP A 253 -15.48 11.23 24.96
CA ASP A 253 -16.67 10.53 25.44
C ASP A 253 -17.84 10.57 24.45
N GLY A 254 -17.70 11.25 23.31
CA GLY A 254 -18.74 11.39 22.30
C GLY A 254 -18.51 10.62 21.01
N LYS A 255 -19.09 11.17 19.93
CA LYS A 255 -18.94 10.71 18.55
C LYS A 255 -17.86 11.56 17.86
N TYR A 256 -17.02 10.93 17.05
CA TYR A 256 -15.83 11.61 16.51
C TYR A 256 -15.45 11.21 15.08
N THR A 257 -16.25 10.39 14.40
CA THR A 257 -15.84 9.82 13.12
C THR A 257 -17.00 9.48 12.19
N TRP A 258 -16.74 9.56 10.88
CA TRP A 258 -17.60 9.01 9.83
C TRP A 258 -17.32 7.52 9.56
N PHE A 259 -16.28 6.94 10.16
CA PHE A 259 -16.07 5.50 10.09
C PHE A 259 -16.99 4.80 11.08
N LYS A 260 -17.74 3.81 10.61
CA LYS A 260 -18.32 2.81 11.52
C LYS A 260 -17.19 2.00 12.17
N ALA A 261 -17.52 1.23 13.20
CA ALA A 261 -16.59 0.38 13.92
C ALA A 261 -16.91 -1.10 13.67
N PRO A 262 -16.43 -1.71 12.56
CA PRO A 262 -16.55 -3.14 12.33
C PRO A 262 -15.93 -3.96 13.47
N ARG A 263 -16.57 -5.08 13.80
CA ARG A 263 -16.13 -6.08 14.78
C ARG A 263 -16.37 -7.47 14.21
N TYR A 264 -15.51 -8.40 14.59
CA TYR A 264 -15.73 -9.83 14.39
C TYR A 264 -15.94 -10.45 15.78
N GLU A 265 -17.13 -11.01 16.05
CA GLU A 265 -17.49 -11.52 17.39
C GLU A 265 -17.26 -10.49 18.52
N SER A 266 -17.61 -9.22 18.27
CA SER A 266 -17.37 -8.08 19.17
C SER A 266 -15.91 -7.65 19.36
N GLU A 267 -14.95 -8.33 18.74
CA GLU A 267 -13.52 -8.01 18.81
C GLU A 267 -13.06 -7.15 17.63
N PRO A 268 -12.14 -6.18 17.84
CA PRO A 268 -11.48 -5.47 16.75
C PRO A 268 -10.45 -6.38 16.08
N CYS A 269 -10.36 -6.31 14.76
CA CYS A 269 -9.38 -7.04 13.95
C CYS A 269 -8.64 -6.09 13.01
N GLU A 270 -7.33 -6.29 12.87
CA GLU A 270 -6.55 -5.71 11.77
C GLU A 270 -6.74 -6.53 10.50
N VAL A 271 -6.87 -5.83 9.38
CA VAL A 271 -6.95 -6.40 8.03
C VAL A 271 -5.83 -5.79 7.18
N GLY A 272 -5.55 -6.37 6.02
CA GLY A 272 -4.57 -5.83 5.07
C GLY A 272 -3.36 -6.75 4.84
N PRO A 273 -2.25 -6.23 4.29
CA PRO A 273 -1.11 -7.05 3.88
C PRO A 273 -0.52 -7.90 5.01
N LEU A 274 -0.31 -7.34 6.21
CA LEU A 274 0.24 -8.09 7.34
C LEU A 274 -0.68 -9.25 7.77
N ALA A 275 -1.98 -8.98 7.95
CA ALA A 275 -2.97 -10.01 8.27
C ALA A 275 -2.96 -11.16 7.25
N ARG A 276 -2.92 -10.84 5.94
CA ARG A 276 -2.84 -11.85 4.87
C ARG A 276 -1.55 -12.67 4.92
N VAL A 277 -0.41 -12.03 5.18
CA VAL A 277 0.88 -12.73 5.33
C VAL A 277 0.86 -13.67 6.54
N LEU A 278 0.35 -13.23 7.68
CA LEU A 278 0.26 -14.06 8.89
C LEU A 278 -0.65 -15.27 8.70
N VAL A 279 -1.82 -15.08 8.08
CA VAL A 279 -2.73 -16.19 7.75
C VAL A 279 -2.10 -17.15 6.76
N ALA A 280 -1.38 -16.66 5.74
CA ALA A 280 -0.69 -17.49 4.77
C ALA A 280 0.53 -18.23 5.37
N TYR A 281 1.21 -17.61 6.34
CA TYR A 281 2.36 -18.21 7.02
C TYR A 281 1.97 -19.35 7.96
N ALA A 282 0.79 -19.26 8.57
CA ALA A 282 0.27 -20.25 9.51
C ALA A 282 -0.35 -21.48 8.85
N LYS A 283 -0.56 -21.48 7.52
CA LYS A 283 -1.05 -22.61 6.74
C LYS A 283 0.08 -23.30 5.99
#